data_AF-A0A6J7ZJG6-F1
#
_entry.id   AF-A0A6J7ZJG6-F1
#
_cell.length_a   1.000
_cell.length_b   1.000
_cell.length_c   1.000
_cell.angle_alpha   90.00
_cell.angle_beta   90.00
_cell.angle_gamma   90.00
#
_symmetry.space_group_name_H-M   'P 1'
#
loop_
_entity.id
_entity.type
_entity.pdbx_description
1 polymer ?
#
loop_
_entity_poly.entity_id
_entity_poly.type
_entity_poly.pdbx_seq_one_letter_code
_entity_poly.pdbx_strand_id
1 'polypeptide(L)'
;MSLEATNPEIITQNLERFLMVFSVSLAVAALSRSWAIFRKIPYTLLLVIVGIGLAFVDVRLVNLSPQLILEIFLPPLLFEATWNLSWKNLKSNWLLITLFAIFGVLISIIGIVGLKQKSSPNQA
;
A
#
# COMPACT_ATOMS: atom_id res chain seq x y z
N MET A 1 -25.54 25.42 -24.81
CA MET A 1 -24.80 24.77 -23.71
C MET A 1 -23.29 24.63 -23.99
N SER A 2 -22.73 25.32 -24.99
CA SER A 2 -21.32 25.17 -25.42
C SER A 2 -20.46 26.43 -25.32
N LEU A 3 -20.97 27.53 -24.74
CA LEU A 3 -20.24 28.81 -24.64
C LEU A 3 -19.61 29.06 -23.26
N GLU A 4 -19.81 28.18 -22.27
CA GLU A 4 -19.23 28.34 -20.93
C GLU A 4 -17.72 27.95 -20.90
N ALA A 5 -17.26 27.12 -21.85
CA ALA A 5 -15.90 26.57 -21.87
C ALA A 5 -14.85 27.48 -22.55
N THR A 6 -15.24 28.67 -23.03
CA THR A 6 -14.35 29.62 -23.74
C THR A 6 -14.27 30.98 -23.04
N ASN A 7 -14.73 31.09 -21.79
CA ASN A 7 -14.46 32.26 -20.98
C ASN A 7 -13.01 32.19 -20.47
N PRO A 8 -12.11 33.13 -20.84
CA PRO A 8 -10.72 33.12 -20.39
C PRO A 8 -10.57 33.07 -18.87
N GLU A 9 -11.53 33.62 -18.11
CA GLU A 9 -11.53 33.57 -16.64
C GLU A 9 -11.74 32.15 -16.07
N ILE A 10 -12.49 31.30 -16.77
CA ILE A 10 -12.70 29.90 -16.33
C ILE A 10 -11.48 29.05 -16.64
N ILE A 11 -10.77 29.35 -17.74
CA ILE A 11 -9.53 28.67 -18.11
C ILE A 11 -8.42 28.99 -17.09
N THR A 12 -8.26 30.26 -16.70
CA THR A 12 -7.27 30.66 -15.68
C THR A 12 -7.59 30.05 -14.32
N GLN A 13 -8.86 30.03 -13.90
CA GLN A 13 -9.28 29.42 -12.63
C GLN A 13 -9.02 27.90 -12.59
N ASN A 14 -9.32 27.20 -13.68
CA ASN A 14 -9.04 25.76 -13.78
C ASN A 14 -7.55 25.47 -13.80
N LEU A 15 -6.76 26.31 -14.48
CA LEU A 15 -5.31 26.18 -14.51
C LEU A 15 -4.69 26.45 -13.13
N GLU A 16 -5.15 27.46 -12.40
CA GLU A 16 -4.72 27.72 -11.02
C GLU A 16 -5.02 26.55 -10.09
N ARG A 17 -6.25 25.99 -10.16
CA ARG A 17 -6.61 24.79 -9.38
C ARG A 17 -5.74 23.60 -9.73
N PHE A 18 -5.51 23.37 -11.02
CA PHE A 18 -4.66 22.28 -11.49
C PHE A 18 -3.22 22.45 -11.00
N LEU A 19 -2.67 23.66 -11.12
CA LEU A 19 -1.31 23.98 -10.64
C LEU A 19 -1.18 23.86 -9.12
N MET A 20 -2.21 24.24 -8.36
CA MET A 20 -2.22 24.10 -6.91
C MET A 20 -2.19 22.62 -6.49
N VAL A 21 -3.06 21.79 -7.09
CA VAL A 21 -3.09 20.35 -6.84
C VAL A 21 -1.77 19.69 -7.26
N PHE A 22 -1.25 20.05 -8.44
CA PHE A 22 0.01 19.52 -8.95
C PHE A 22 1.19 19.91 -8.04
N SER A 23 1.24 21.15 -7.57
CA SER A 23 2.28 21.64 -6.66
C SER A 23 2.25 20.89 -5.32
N VAL A 24 1.07 20.68 -4.74
CA VAL A 24 0.91 19.90 -3.50
C VAL A 24 1.34 18.44 -3.72
N SER A 25 0.89 17.82 -4.81
CA SER A 25 1.25 16.44 -5.14
C SER A 25 2.75 16.28 -5.36
N LEU A 26 3.40 17.25 -6.02
CA LEU A 26 4.84 17.28 -6.24
C LEU A 26 5.62 17.52 -4.95
N ALA A 27 5.13 18.40 -4.07
CA ALA A 27 5.75 18.66 -2.76
C ALA A 27 5.73 17.40 -1.88
N VAL A 28 4.62 16.67 -1.85
CA VAL A 28 4.50 15.39 -1.13
C VAL A 28 5.47 14.35 -1.70
N ALA A 29 5.51 14.20 -3.02
CA ALA A 29 6.43 13.27 -3.69
C ALA A 29 7.91 13.65 -3.45
N ALA A 30 8.23 14.95 -3.48
CA ALA A 30 9.57 15.47 -3.24
C ALA A 30 9.99 15.31 -1.77
N LEU A 31 9.12 15.62 -0.80
CA LEU A 31 9.39 15.39 0.63
C LEU A 31 9.62 13.89 0.91
N SER A 32 8.78 13.04 0.33
CA SER A 32 8.92 11.58 0.44
C SER A 32 10.25 11.09 -0.14
N ARG A 33 10.82 11.78 -1.12
CA ARG A 33 12.10 11.43 -1.75
C ARG A 33 13.31 12.07 -1.09
N SER A 34 13.16 13.28 -0.54
CA SER A 34 14.24 14.07 0.09
C SER A 34 14.62 13.56 1.48
N TRP A 35 13.69 12.98 2.25
CA TRP A 35 14.04 12.42 3.55
C TRP A 35 14.85 11.12 3.40
N ALA A 36 16.17 11.28 3.41
CA ALA A 36 17.15 10.20 3.24
C ALA A 36 17.19 9.20 4.41
N ILE A 37 16.69 9.57 5.60
CA ILE A 37 16.56 8.66 6.77
C ILE A 37 15.70 7.44 6.42
N PHE A 38 14.71 7.63 5.55
CA PHE A 38 13.74 6.63 5.13
C PHE A 38 14.18 5.82 3.91
N ARG A 39 15.28 6.18 3.26
CA ARG A 39 15.75 5.55 2.02
C ARG A 39 16.19 4.09 2.20
N LYS A 40 16.48 3.66 3.44
CA LYS A 40 16.81 2.28 3.80
C LYS A 40 15.60 1.48 4.29
N ILE A 41 14.47 2.13 4.53
CA ILE A 41 13.27 1.51 5.08
C ILE A 41 12.25 1.40 3.94
N PRO A 42 11.72 0.21 3.63
CA PRO A 42 10.72 0.07 2.57
C PRO A 42 9.53 0.98 2.88
N TYR A 43 9.05 1.70 1.86
CA TYR A 43 7.96 2.68 1.98
C TYR A 43 6.71 2.05 2.64
N THR A 44 6.44 0.76 2.41
CA THR A 44 5.36 0.00 3.05
C THR A 44 5.46 0.01 4.57
N LEU A 45 6.67 -0.14 5.12
CA LEU A 45 6.89 -0.16 6.57
C LEU A 45 6.68 1.23 7.19
N LEU A 46 7.03 2.28 6.47
CA LEU A 46 6.78 3.66 6.90
C LEU A 46 5.30 4.00 6.90
N LEU A 47 4.57 3.53 5.88
CA LEU A 47 3.13 3.69 5.80
C LEU A 47 2.43 3.01 6.99
N VAL A 48 2.89 1.82 7.39
CA VAL A 48 2.39 1.11 8.58
C VAL A 48 2.67 1.90 9.86
N ILE A 49 3.89 2.43 10.04
CA ILE A 49 4.25 3.21 11.23
C ILE A 49 3.39 4.49 11.33
N VAL A 50 3.22 5.21 10.22
CA VAL A 50 2.37 6.41 10.15
C VAL A 50 0.91 6.06 10.43
N GLY A 51 0.40 4.98 9.85
CA GLY A 51 -0.97 4.48 10.11
C GLY A 51 -1.20 4.12 11.58
N ILE A 52 -0.22 3.49 12.22
CA ILE A 52 -0.25 3.21 13.67
C ILE A 52 -0.26 4.52 14.46
N GLY A 53 0.60 5.48 14.11
CA GLY A 53 0.62 6.80 14.75
C GLY A 53 -0.70 7.56 14.63
N LEU A 54 -1.34 7.53 13.46
CA LEU A 54 -2.65 8.14 13.21
C LEU A 54 -3.78 7.44 13.99
N ALA A 55 -3.70 6.13 14.17
CA ALA A 55 -4.66 5.38 14.99
C ALA A 55 -4.67 5.82 16.46
N PHE A 56 -3.53 6.27 16.99
CA PHE A 56 -3.45 6.85 18.35
C PHE A 56 -4.09 8.24 18.48
N VAL A 57 -4.24 8.97 17.38
CA VAL A 57 -4.82 10.32 17.36
C VAL A 57 -6.35 10.28 17.16
N ASP A 58 -6.96 9.08 17.20
CA ASP A 58 -8.40 8.81 16.99
C ASP A 58 -8.95 9.49 15.73
N VAL A 59 -8.09 9.66 14.72
CA VAL A 59 -8.53 10.07 13.38
C VAL A 59 -9.18 8.84 12.78
N ARG A 60 -10.44 8.60 13.13
CA ARG A 60 -11.31 7.60 12.48
C ARG A 60 -11.58 8.08 11.06
N LEU A 61 -10.54 8.01 10.23
CA LEU A 61 -10.54 8.31 8.81
C LEU A 61 -11.32 7.21 8.12
N VAL A 62 -12.64 7.31 8.25
CA VAL A 62 -13.63 6.49 7.55
C VAL A 62 -13.62 5.02 8.01
N ASN A 63 -14.80 4.44 8.22
CA ASN A 63 -14.94 2.97 8.31
C ASN A 63 -14.70 2.39 6.92
N LEU A 64 -13.46 2.42 6.45
CA LEU A 64 -13.07 1.74 5.23
C LEU A 64 -13.12 0.25 5.52
N SER A 65 -14.07 -0.41 4.88
CA SER A 65 -14.19 -1.86 4.91
C SER A 65 -12.83 -2.47 4.53
N PRO A 66 -12.27 -3.44 5.29
CA PRO A 66 -10.99 -4.07 4.97
C PRO A 66 -10.90 -4.55 3.51
N GLN A 67 -12.04 -4.99 2.96
CA GLN A 67 -12.18 -5.40 1.56
C GLN A 67 -11.87 -4.25 0.59
N LEU A 68 -12.35 -3.04 0.86
CA LEU A 68 -12.12 -1.86 0.01
C LEU A 68 -10.64 -1.46 0.01
N ILE A 69 -9.99 -1.55 1.19
CA ILE A 69 -8.56 -1.27 1.32
C ILE A 69 -7.76 -2.30 0.52
N LEU A 70 -8.05 -3.58 0.68
CA LEU A 70 -7.37 -4.63 -0.08
C LEU A 70 -7.59 -4.45 -1.59
N GLU A 71 -8.81 -4.18 -2.03
CA GLU A 71 -9.10 -4.05 -3.46
C GLU A 71 -8.38 -2.87 -4.13
N ILE A 72 -8.23 -1.75 -3.41
CA ILE A 72 -7.56 -0.55 -3.93
C ILE A 72 -6.03 -0.65 -3.79
N PHE A 73 -5.53 -1.12 -2.64
CA PHE A 73 -4.11 -1.09 -2.31
C PHE A 73 -3.37 -2.37 -2.69
N LEU A 74 -4.00 -3.54 -2.67
CA LEU A 74 -3.33 -4.80 -2.99
C LEU A 74 -2.76 -4.82 -4.42
N PRO A 75 -3.50 -4.42 -5.47
CA PRO A 75 -2.95 -4.43 -6.83
C PRO A 75 -1.69 -3.57 -7.01
N PRO A 76 -1.66 -2.27 -6.61
CA PRO A 76 -0.45 -1.47 -6.73
C PRO A 76 0.69 -1.94 -5.82
N LEU A 77 0.40 -2.44 -4.60
CA LEU A 77 1.45 -2.97 -3.72
C LEU A 77 2.10 -4.24 -4.29
N LEU A 78 1.30 -5.16 -4.85
CA LEU A 78 1.83 -6.36 -5.50
C LEU A 78 2.65 -6.01 -6.74
N PHE A 79 2.20 -5.04 -7.53
CA PHE A 79 2.94 -4.56 -8.70
C PHE A 79 4.30 -3.97 -8.30
N GLU A 80 4.34 -3.10 -7.30
CA GLU A 80 5.57 -2.45 -6.86
C GLU A 80 6.56 -3.46 -6.24
N ALA A 81 6.06 -4.42 -5.44
CA ALA A 81 6.87 -5.50 -4.87
C ALA A 81 7.45 -6.42 -5.94
N THR A 82 6.67 -6.76 -6.98
CA THR A 82 7.16 -7.59 -8.09
C THR A 82 8.13 -6.83 -8.99
N TRP A 83 7.92 -5.53 -9.20
CA TRP A 83 8.80 -4.69 -10.00
C TRP A 83 10.17 -4.46 -9.34
N ASN A 84 10.20 -4.29 -8.02
CA ASN A 84 11.44 -4.12 -7.25
C ASN A 84 12.18 -5.46 -7.04
N LEU A 85 11.57 -6.59 -7.41
CA LEU A 85 12.17 -7.91 -7.24
C LEU A 85 13.33 -8.13 -8.23
N SER A 86 14.46 -8.63 -7.72
CA SER A 86 15.62 -8.96 -8.56
C SER A 86 15.37 -10.20 -9.41
N TRP A 87 15.06 -10.00 -10.69
CA TRP A 87 14.76 -11.07 -11.65
C TRP A 87 15.85 -12.16 -11.74
N LYS A 88 17.12 -11.75 -11.64
CA LYS A 88 18.27 -12.68 -11.64
C LYS A 88 18.25 -13.62 -10.43
N ASN A 89 17.94 -13.10 -9.24
CA ASN A 89 17.87 -13.88 -8.01
C ASN A 89 16.65 -14.80 -8.01
N LEU A 90 15.53 -14.34 -8.55
CA LEU A 90 14.32 -15.15 -8.74
C LEU A 90 14.63 -16.36 -9.60
N LYS A 91 15.20 -16.16 -10.81
CA LYS A 91 15.51 -17.26 -11.73
C LYS A 91 16.52 -18.24 -11.15
N SER A 92 17.54 -17.74 -10.43
CA SER A 92 18.57 -18.58 -9.81
C SER A 92 18.04 -19.44 -8.67
N ASN A 93 16.99 -19.00 -7.96
CA ASN A 93 16.48 -19.67 -6.75
C ASN A 93 15.01 -20.09 -6.88
N TRP A 94 14.46 -20.14 -8.11
CA TRP A 94 13.03 -20.28 -8.33
C TRP A 94 12.44 -21.57 -7.73
N LEU A 95 13.22 -22.67 -7.76
CA LEU A 95 12.82 -23.95 -7.18
C LEU A 95 12.65 -23.82 -5.66
N LEU A 96 13.63 -23.23 -4.97
CA LEU A 96 13.59 -23.05 -3.52
C LEU A 96 12.48 -22.06 -3.12
N ILE A 97 12.33 -20.96 -3.85
CA ILE A 97 11.28 -19.96 -3.64
C ILE A 97 9.89 -20.61 -3.80
N THR A 98 9.68 -21.38 -4.86
CA THR A 98 8.40 -22.07 -5.12
C THR A 98 8.10 -23.12 -4.06
N LEU A 99 9.11 -23.88 -3.65
CA LEU A 99 8.98 -24.88 -2.60
C LEU A 99 8.57 -24.24 -1.27
N PHE A 100 9.22 -23.14 -0.87
CA PHE A 100 8.85 -22.40 0.35
C PHE A 100 7.49 -21.71 0.23
N ALA A 101 7.19 -21.10 -0.91
CA ALA A 101 5.92 -20.42 -1.15
C ALA A 101 4.73 -21.39 -1.08
N ILE A 102 4.90 -22.64 -1.51
CA ILE A 102 3.85 -23.65 -1.44
C ILE A 102 3.88 -24.37 -0.09
N PHE A 103 4.94 -25.15 0.18
CA PHE A 103 4.98 -26.01 1.35
C PHE A 103 5.15 -25.23 2.65
N GLY A 104 5.99 -24.19 2.65
CA GLY A 104 6.18 -23.35 3.85
C GLY A 104 4.89 -22.64 4.26
N VAL A 105 4.12 -22.14 3.29
CA VAL A 105 2.82 -21.52 3.56
C VAL A 105 1.79 -22.55 4.01
N LEU A 106 1.70 -23.72 3.36
CA LEU A 106 0.80 -24.79 3.78
C LEU A 106 1.07 -25.24 5.22
N ILE A 107 2.34 -25.47 5.56
CA ILE A 107 2.76 -25.84 6.91
C ILE A 107 2.40 -24.73 7.91
N SER A 108 2.60 -23.46 7.54
CA SER A 108 2.24 -22.32 8.41
C SER A 108 0.73 -22.25 8.66
N ILE A 109 -0.09 -22.43 7.61
CA ILE A 109 -1.56 -22.45 7.73
C ILE A 109 -2.00 -23.61 8.63
N ILE A 110 -1.50 -24.82 8.36
CA ILE A 110 -1.82 -26.01 9.17
C ILE A 110 -1.38 -25.82 10.61
N GLY A 111 -0.19 -25.23 10.83
CA GLY A 111 0.33 -24.94 12.17
C GLY A 111 -0.57 -23.98 12.94
N ILE A 112 -0.97 -22.86 12.33
CA ILE A 112 -1.86 -21.87 12.97
C ILE A 112 -3.24 -22.48 13.24
N VAL A 113 -3.81 -23.20 12.26
CA VAL A 113 -5.12 -23.85 12.42
C VAL A 113 -5.08 -24.91 13.51
N GLY A 114 -4.04 -25.75 13.52
CA GLY A 114 -3.85 -26.77 14.55
C GLY A 114 -3.66 -26.18 15.95
N LEU A 115 -2.90 -25.07 16.06
CA LEU A 115 -2.76 -24.33 17.32
C LEU A 115 -4.10 -23.71 17.78
N LYS A 116 -4.86 -23.12 16.87
CA LYS A 116 -6.19 -22.57 17.16
C LYS A 116 -7.16 -23.67 17.60
N GLN A 117 -7.11 -24.84 16.98
CA GLN A 117 -7.96 -25.97 17.33
C GLN A 117 -7.60 -26.54 18.71
N LYS A 118 -6.31 -26.58 19.06
CA LYS A 118 -5.86 -26.96 20.41
C LYS A 118 -6.25 -25.95 21.50
N SER A 119 -6.49 -24.69 21.14
CA SER A 119 -6.96 -23.63 22.05
C SER A 119 -8.49 -23.60 22.21
N SER A 120 -9.23 -24.40 21.43
CA SER A 120 -10.70 -24.49 21.51
C SER A 120 -11.22 -25.92 21.80
N PRO A 121 -10.73 -26.67 22.81
CA PRO A 121 -11.29 -27.97 23.16
C PRO A 121 -12.35 -27.92 24.27
N ASN A 122 -12.87 -26.75 24.67
CA ASN A 122 -13.74 -26.64 25.86
C ASN A 122 -14.86 -25.58 25.74
N GLN A 123 -15.69 -25.71 24.69
CA GLN A 123 -17.04 -25.13 24.66
C GLN A 123 -18.00 -26.21 24.13
N ALA A 124 -18.20 -27.22 24.97
CA ALA A 124 -19.31 -28.17 24.91
C ALA A 124 -20.00 -28.16 26.27
#